data_AF-A0A7S8I013-F1
#
_entry.id   AF-A0A7S8I013-F1
#
_cell.length_a   1.000
_cell.length_b   1.000
_cell.length_c   1.000
_cell.angle_alpha   90.00
_cell.angle_beta   90.00
_cell.angle_gamma   90.00
#
_symmetry.space_group_name_H-M   'P 1'
#
loop_
_entity.id
_entity.type
_entity.pdbx_description
1 polymer ?
#
loop_
_entity_poly.entity_id
_entity_poly.type
_entity_poly.pdbx_seq_one_letter_code
_entity_poly.pdbx_strand_id
1 'polypeptide(L)'
;MISSKAVMSFEWSLMTIAYVLVAARVYVRVWLRNAKIYSADYLLFAGLAACQGLLICDTMTYRMNAMDDFTISNVALKKIRFATNYFFDFGIYFPKFSIIAFYFNLVPFTHPGMRTLLYALAGLTASFSLITFFSDTFWCGPDPSVNWLDTDEDHCQAFMSMKLMRINWAMNFTSEVLNVLYPLPLLKELKVNSRRKKAGLTVIFGLGLITIFVSIGRFIQTTFVSNDISIYIWATAEICISVMVVASTALRPLLRKMSNMSMLSSHERSRHHQAGPVRPAQNFGVGTIGSGTYWNRRRKKDSLSGSETEINTTNGIILTQQVMVSRETIVAIPEVHEVQEGFKV
;
A
#
# COMPACT_ATOMS: atom_id res chain seq x y z
N MET A 1 1.96 -15.96 -32.30
CA MET A 1 1.22 -16.45 -31.12
C MET A 1 2.12 -16.28 -29.90
N ILE A 2 1.59 -15.79 -28.78
CA ILE A 2 2.35 -15.66 -27.53
C ILE A 2 2.53 -17.07 -26.96
N SER A 3 3.76 -17.46 -26.60
CA SER A 3 4.01 -18.78 -26.02
C SER A 3 3.49 -18.83 -24.57
N SER A 4 2.78 -19.90 -24.22
CA SER A 4 2.33 -20.18 -22.85
C SER A 4 3.47 -20.13 -21.80
N LYS A 5 4.69 -20.52 -22.18
CA LYS A 5 5.90 -20.37 -21.34
C LYS A 5 6.22 -18.92 -20.99
N ALA A 6 6.04 -18.01 -21.95
CA ALA A 6 6.27 -16.58 -21.75
C ALA A 6 5.21 -15.98 -20.82
N VAL A 7 3.95 -16.45 -20.92
CA VAL A 7 2.86 -16.08 -20.00
C VAL A 7 3.23 -16.46 -18.57
N MET A 8 3.59 -17.73 -18.33
CA MET A 8 3.99 -18.19 -16.99
C MET A 8 5.17 -17.39 -16.43
N SER A 9 6.18 -17.12 -17.26
CA SER A 9 7.35 -16.34 -16.83
C SER A 9 6.97 -14.92 -16.41
N PHE A 10 6.04 -14.29 -17.15
CA PHE A 10 5.53 -12.95 -16.84
C PHE A 10 4.72 -12.93 -15.54
N GLU A 11 3.80 -13.88 -15.35
CA GLU A 11 2.95 -13.97 -14.17
C GLU A 11 3.76 -14.16 -12.89
N TRP A 12 4.69 -15.12 -12.88
CA TRP A 12 5.56 -15.37 -11.71
C TRP A 12 6.51 -14.20 -11.43
N SER A 13 6.93 -13.46 -12.45
CA SER A 13 7.72 -12.24 -12.27
C SER A 13 6.93 -11.15 -11.55
N LEU A 14 5.68 -10.89 -11.98
CA LEU A 14 4.80 -9.93 -11.32
C LEU A 14 4.49 -10.34 -9.88
N MET A 15 4.21 -11.62 -9.65
CA MET A 15 3.97 -12.16 -8.31
C MET A 15 5.16 -11.96 -7.38
N THR A 16 6.38 -12.23 -7.86
CA THR A 16 7.60 -12.02 -7.08
C THR A 16 7.75 -10.56 -6.66
N ILE A 17 7.49 -9.62 -7.57
CA ILE A 17 7.52 -8.19 -7.27
C ILE A 17 6.43 -7.83 -6.25
N ALA A 18 5.23 -8.38 -6.38
CA ALA A 18 4.14 -8.16 -5.43
C ALA A 18 4.50 -8.64 -4.03
N TYR A 19 5.06 -9.84 -3.87
CA TYR A 19 5.56 -10.36 -2.60
C TYR A 19 6.62 -9.44 -1.98
N VAL A 20 7.60 -9.00 -2.76
CA VAL A 20 8.66 -8.10 -2.28
C VAL A 20 8.07 -6.79 -1.78
N LEU A 21 7.12 -6.18 -2.50
CA LEU A 21 6.49 -4.93 -2.10
C LEU A 21 5.61 -5.07 -0.86
N VAL A 22 4.88 -6.18 -0.72
CA VAL A 22 4.07 -6.48 0.48
C VAL A 22 4.99 -6.74 1.67
N ALA A 23 6.05 -7.54 1.52
CA ALA A 23 7.04 -7.79 2.56
C ALA A 23 7.72 -6.49 3.00
N ALA A 24 8.12 -5.64 2.04
CA ALA A 24 8.66 -4.31 2.33
C ALA A 24 7.65 -3.47 3.13
N ARG A 25 6.36 -3.46 2.76
CA ARG A 25 5.34 -2.74 3.54
C ARG A 25 5.25 -3.25 4.98
N VAL A 26 5.25 -4.56 5.19
CA VAL A 26 5.18 -5.17 6.54
C VAL A 26 6.41 -4.80 7.35
N TYR A 27 7.61 -4.96 6.78
CA TYR A 27 8.87 -4.59 7.41
C TYR A 27 8.85 -3.13 7.88
N VAL A 28 8.36 -2.24 7.03
CA VAL A 28 8.33 -0.80 7.30
C VAL A 28 7.34 -0.42 8.39
N ARG A 29 6.19 -1.10 8.43
CA ARG A 29 5.18 -0.85 9.47
C ARG A 29 5.62 -1.39 10.82
N VAL A 30 6.07 -2.64 10.85
CA VAL A 30 6.40 -3.33 12.10
C VAL A 30 7.73 -2.82 12.66
N TRP A 31 8.78 -2.78 11.85
CA TRP A 31 10.14 -2.53 12.35
C TRP A 31 10.53 -1.06 12.32
N LEU A 32 10.22 -0.34 11.24
CA LEU A 32 10.64 1.07 11.13
C LEU A 32 9.70 2.03 11.84
N ARG A 33 8.43 1.65 12.03
CA ARG A 33 7.39 2.51 12.60
C ARG A 33 6.84 2.01 13.93
N ASN A 34 7.22 0.81 14.39
CA ASN A 34 6.66 0.16 15.59
C ASN A 34 5.12 0.22 15.60
N ALA A 35 4.51 0.11 14.42
CA ALA A 35 3.07 0.21 14.27
C ALA A 35 2.45 -1.20 14.21
N LYS A 36 1.28 -1.35 14.84
CA LYS A 36 0.49 -2.57 14.73
C LYS A 36 -0.03 -2.77 13.30
N ILE A 37 -0.28 -4.03 12.95
CA ILE A 37 -0.94 -4.42 11.70
C ILE A 37 -2.42 -4.01 11.80
N TYR A 38 -2.91 -3.27 10.80
CA TYR A 38 -4.30 -2.81 10.76
C TYR A 38 -5.17 -3.74 9.91
N SER A 39 -6.49 -3.57 9.99
CA SER A 39 -7.47 -4.26 9.12
C SER A 39 -7.11 -4.16 7.63
N ALA A 40 -6.57 -3.02 7.19
CA ALA A 40 -6.11 -2.82 5.82
C ALA A 40 -5.01 -3.81 5.40
N ASP A 41 -4.10 -4.19 6.29
CA ASP A 41 -2.98 -5.07 5.97
C ASP A 41 -3.45 -6.54 5.87
N TYR A 42 -4.42 -6.97 6.70
CA TYR A 42 -5.05 -8.29 6.55
C TYR A 42 -5.78 -8.44 5.21
N LEU A 43 -6.51 -7.41 4.79
CA LEU A 43 -7.18 -7.39 3.48
C LEU A 43 -6.16 -7.40 2.32
N LEU A 44 -5.00 -6.78 2.51
CA LEU A 44 -3.92 -6.87 1.52
C LEU A 44 -3.36 -8.29 1.42
N PHE A 45 -3.19 -8.99 2.55
CA PHE A 45 -2.77 -10.39 2.55
C PHE A 45 -3.80 -11.31 1.92
N ALA A 46 -5.10 -11.06 2.15
CA ALA A 46 -6.16 -11.79 1.46
C ALA A 46 -6.10 -11.60 -0.06
N GLY A 47 -5.84 -10.36 -0.52
CA GLY A 47 -5.64 -10.09 -1.95
C GLY A 47 -4.40 -10.76 -2.54
N LEU A 48 -3.29 -10.78 -1.80
CA LEU A 48 -2.08 -11.51 -2.19
C LEU A 48 -2.32 -13.02 -2.25
N ALA A 49 -3.08 -13.58 -1.30
CA ALA A 49 -3.45 -14.99 -1.29
C ALA A 49 -4.37 -15.35 -2.46
N ALA A 50 -5.33 -14.48 -2.80
CA ALA A 50 -6.18 -14.67 -3.98
C ALA A 50 -5.37 -14.63 -5.28
N CYS A 51 -4.43 -13.69 -5.38
CA CYS A 51 -3.47 -13.62 -6.48
C CYS A 51 -2.63 -14.90 -6.58
N GLN A 52 -2.16 -15.44 -5.46
CA GLN A 52 -1.41 -16.70 -5.44
C GLN A 52 -2.28 -17.89 -5.88
N GLY A 53 -3.56 -17.91 -5.47
CA GLY A 53 -4.54 -18.89 -5.93
C GLY A 53 -4.74 -18.84 -7.45
N LEU A 54 -4.88 -17.64 -8.01
CA LEU A 54 -4.98 -17.43 -9.46
C LEU A 54 -3.79 -18.05 -10.20
N LEU A 55 -2.56 -17.70 -9.80
CA LEU A 55 -1.35 -18.24 -10.44
C LEU A 55 -1.21 -19.76 -10.30
N ILE A 56 -1.67 -20.34 -9.19
CA ILE A 56 -1.69 -21.80 -9.02
C ILE A 56 -2.62 -22.43 -10.05
N CYS A 57 -3.83 -21.89 -10.21
CA CYS A 57 -4.78 -22.36 -11.21
C CYS A 57 -4.26 -22.18 -12.64
N ASP A 58 -3.62 -21.06 -12.95
CA ASP A 58 -3.04 -20.80 -14.27
C ASP A 58 -1.85 -21.73 -14.55
N THR A 59 -1.01 -22.00 -13.54
CA THR A 59 0.08 -22.98 -13.65
C THR A 59 -0.46 -24.40 -13.85
N MET A 60 -1.57 -24.78 -13.20
CA MET A 60 -2.22 -26.07 -13.44
C MET A 60 -2.79 -26.16 -14.86
N THR A 61 -3.43 -25.10 -15.33
CA THR A 61 -3.96 -24.99 -16.71
C THR A 61 -2.83 -25.13 -17.74
N TYR A 62 -1.69 -24.46 -17.51
CA TYR A 62 -0.49 -24.59 -18.31
C TYR A 62 0.05 -26.02 -18.34
N ARG A 63 0.13 -26.70 -17.19
CA ARG A 63 0.59 -28.09 -17.10
C ARG A 63 -0.28 -29.09 -17.86
N MET A 64 -1.55 -28.75 -18.08
CA MET A 64 -2.51 -29.54 -18.84
C MET A 64 -2.49 -29.22 -20.35
N ASN A 65 -1.58 -28.35 -20.82
CA ASN A 65 -1.52 -27.80 -22.18
C ASN A 65 -2.79 -27.03 -22.61
N ALA A 66 -3.71 -26.75 -21.67
CA ALA A 66 -5.00 -26.13 -21.92
C ALA A 66 -4.94 -24.61 -22.16
N MET A 67 -3.73 -24.04 -22.09
CA MET A 67 -3.43 -22.67 -22.49
C MET A 67 -3.01 -22.59 -23.97
N ASP A 68 -2.37 -23.63 -24.52
CA ASP A 68 -1.99 -23.68 -25.93
C ASP A 68 -3.10 -24.29 -26.80
N ASP A 69 -3.89 -25.20 -26.23
CA ASP A 69 -5.04 -25.82 -26.89
C ASP A 69 -6.31 -25.69 -26.01
N PHE A 70 -7.19 -24.77 -26.40
CA PHE A 70 -8.45 -24.51 -25.69
C PHE A 70 -9.53 -25.57 -25.96
N THR A 71 -9.33 -26.46 -26.93
CA THR A 71 -10.27 -27.56 -27.21
C THR A 71 -10.20 -28.67 -26.18
N ILE A 72 -9.07 -28.76 -25.44
CA ILE A 72 -8.93 -29.67 -24.31
C ILE A 72 -10.01 -29.36 -23.29
N SER A 73 -10.88 -30.34 -23.06
CA SER A 73 -11.94 -30.26 -22.07
C SER A 73 -11.92 -31.52 -21.21
N ASN A 74 -11.85 -31.34 -19.91
CA ASN A 74 -12.04 -32.40 -18.93
C ASN A 74 -12.58 -31.79 -17.63
N VAL A 75 -13.15 -32.62 -16.78
CA VAL A 75 -13.78 -32.18 -15.52
C VAL A 75 -12.79 -31.45 -14.61
N ALA A 76 -11.53 -31.89 -14.56
CA ALA A 76 -10.50 -31.26 -13.74
C ALA A 76 -10.21 -29.81 -14.19
N LEU A 77 -10.06 -29.59 -15.50
CA LEU A 77 -9.82 -28.29 -16.09
C LEU A 77 -11.02 -27.35 -15.91
N LYS A 78 -12.25 -27.87 -16.07
CA LYS A 78 -13.48 -27.11 -15.82
C LYS A 78 -13.53 -26.61 -14.37
N LYS A 79 -13.18 -27.47 -13.40
CA LYS A 79 -13.06 -27.08 -11.98
C LYS A 79 -11.95 -26.05 -11.74
N ILE A 80 -10.80 -26.20 -12.40
CA ILE A 80 -9.69 -25.23 -12.30
C ILE A 80 -10.14 -23.88 -12.85
N ARG A 81 -10.73 -23.82 -14.04
CA ARG A 81 -11.25 -22.58 -14.65
C ARG A 81 -12.34 -21.92 -13.79
N PHE A 82 -13.22 -22.72 -13.19
CA PHE A 82 -14.19 -22.22 -12.21
C PHE A 82 -13.48 -21.56 -11.02
N ALA A 83 -12.48 -22.21 -10.42
CA ALA A 83 -11.69 -21.64 -9.34
C ALA A 83 -10.89 -20.39 -9.75
N THR A 84 -10.30 -20.38 -10.96
CA THR A 84 -9.63 -19.22 -11.57
C THR A 84 -10.55 -18.00 -11.55
N ASN A 85 -11.82 -18.20 -11.96
CA ASN A 85 -12.82 -17.12 -11.97
C ASN A 85 -12.96 -16.51 -10.57
N TYR A 86 -13.14 -17.30 -9.52
CA TYR A 86 -13.24 -16.80 -8.15
C TYR A 86 -11.99 -16.08 -7.66
N PHE A 87 -10.81 -16.68 -7.87
CA PHE A 87 -9.56 -16.08 -7.39
C PHE A 87 -9.28 -14.72 -8.03
N PHE A 88 -9.73 -14.52 -9.26
CA PHE A 88 -9.66 -13.22 -9.92
C PHE A 88 -10.84 -12.31 -9.55
N ASP A 89 -12.06 -12.67 -9.93
CA ASP A 89 -13.24 -11.81 -9.88
C ASP A 89 -13.62 -11.44 -8.44
N PHE A 90 -13.57 -12.38 -7.49
CA PHE A 90 -13.77 -12.05 -6.07
C PHE A 90 -12.48 -11.51 -5.43
N GLY A 91 -11.33 -12.08 -5.79
CA GLY A 91 -10.04 -11.72 -5.21
C GLY A 91 -9.61 -10.27 -5.43
N ILE A 92 -9.96 -9.68 -6.57
CA ILE A 92 -9.61 -8.31 -6.94
C ILE A 92 -10.25 -7.25 -6.03
N TYR A 93 -11.29 -7.61 -5.26
CA TYR A 93 -11.90 -6.71 -4.29
C TYR A 93 -11.10 -6.59 -2.98
N PHE A 94 -10.26 -7.56 -2.61
CA PHE A 94 -9.49 -7.49 -1.37
C PHE A 94 -8.48 -6.32 -1.33
N PRO A 95 -7.68 -6.05 -2.38
CA PRO A 95 -6.87 -4.83 -2.43
C PRO A 95 -7.71 -3.55 -2.36
N LYS A 96 -8.93 -3.56 -2.92
CA LYS A 96 -9.85 -2.40 -2.86
C LYS A 96 -10.36 -2.16 -1.44
N PHE A 97 -10.75 -3.22 -0.73
CA PHE A 97 -11.10 -3.09 0.68
C PHE A 97 -9.89 -2.63 1.51
N SER A 98 -8.68 -3.08 1.18
CA SER A 98 -7.46 -2.61 1.85
C SER A 98 -7.23 -1.11 1.70
N ILE A 99 -7.40 -0.54 0.50
CA ILE A 99 -7.25 0.92 0.30
C ILE A 99 -8.38 1.71 0.95
N ILE A 100 -9.62 1.20 0.93
CA ILE A 100 -10.76 1.82 1.63
C ILE A 100 -10.53 1.81 3.15
N ALA A 101 -10.08 0.70 3.72
CA ALA A 101 -9.70 0.59 5.13
C ALA A 101 -8.55 1.55 5.46
N PHE A 102 -7.59 1.75 4.55
CA PHE A 102 -6.57 2.78 4.70
C PHE A 102 -7.17 4.19 4.73
N TYR A 103 -8.16 4.50 3.89
CA TYR A 103 -8.86 5.79 3.93
C TYR A 103 -9.62 6.01 5.24
N PHE A 104 -10.22 4.97 5.83
CA PHE A 104 -10.86 5.07 7.14
C PHE A 104 -9.89 5.42 8.26
N ASN A 105 -8.63 5.02 8.13
CA ASN A 105 -7.57 5.42 9.07
C ASN A 105 -7.02 6.83 8.76
N LEU A 106 -7.10 7.29 7.52
CA LEU A 106 -6.57 8.58 7.09
C LEU A 106 -7.53 9.75 7.39
N VAL A 107 -8.83 9.56 7.19
CA VAL A 107 -9.83 10.63 7.31
C VAL A 107 -10.31 10.72 8.77
N PRO A 108 -10.06 11.83 9.49
CA PRO A 108 -10.51 11.97 10.88
C PRO A 108 -12.04 12.11 10.96
N PHE A 109 -12.60 11.81 12.15
CA PHE A 109 -14.06 11.90 12.41
C PHE A 109 -14.61 13.33 12.32
N THR A 110 -13.74 14.35 12.32
CA THR A 110 -14.10 15.76 12.24
C THR A 110 -14.63 16.21 10.86
N HIS A 111 -14.49 15.38 9.82
CA HIS A 111 -15.01 15.64 8.47
C HIS A 111 -16.18 14.69 8.13
N PRO A 112 -17.41 14.98 8.59
CA PRO A 112 -18.54 14.06 8.44
C PRO A 112 -18.89 13.80 6.96
N GLY A 113 -18.83 14.79 6.08
CA GLY A 113 -19.13 14.61 4.65
C GLY A 113 -18.20 13.60 3.96
N MET A 114 -16.88 13.71 4.20
CA MET A 114 -15.87 12.78 3.66
C MET A 114 -16.01 11.36 4.24
N ARG A 115 -16.46 11.26 5.50
CA ARG A 115 -16.78 9.97 6.14
C ARG A 115 -18.03 9.33 5.55
N THR A 116 -19.10 10.09 5.31
CA THR A 116 -20.30 9.60 4.64
C THR A 116 -19.99 9.10 3.23
N LEU A 117 -19.20 9.86 2.46
CA LEU A 117 -18.75 9.43 1.13
C LEU A 117 -17.92 8.13 1.20
N LEU A 118 -17.10 7.98 2.25
CA LEU A 118 -16.30 6.79 2.45
C LEU A 118 -17.14 5.56 2.80
N TYR A 119 -18.16 5.71 3.65
CA TYR A 119 -19.12 4.65 3.92
C TYR A 119 -19.90 4.26 2.67
N ALA A 120 -20.32 5.23 1.86
CA ALA A 120 -20.97 4.96 0.58
C ALA A 120 -20.04 4.19 -0.38
N LEU A 121 -18.78 4.59 -0.50
CA LEU A 121 -17.76 3.89 -1.31
C LEU A 121 -17.52 2.46 -0.82
N ALA A 122 -17.39 2.28 0.50
CA ALA A 122 -17.21 0.97 1.12
C ALA A 122 -18.43 0.07 0.88
N GLY A 123 -19.63 0.58 1.12
CA GLY A 123 -20.89 -0.12 0.89
C GLY A 123 -21.06 -0.51 -0.57
N LEU A 124 -20.81 0.40 -1.51
CA LEU A 124 -20.90 0.11 -2.94
C LEU A 124 -19.88 -0.97 -3.36
N THR A 125 -18.63 -0.86 -2.91
CA THR A 125 -17.58 -1.85 -3.23
C THR A 125 -17.92 -3.22 -2.63
N ALA A 126 -18.49 -3.25 -1.42
CA ALA A 126 -18.97 -4.47 -0.78
C ALA A 126 -20.14 -5.08 -1.56
N SER A 127 -21.12 -4.27 -1.98
CA SER A 127 -22.23 -4.73 -2.82
C SER A 127 -21.74 -5.31 -4.14
N PHE A 128 -20.79 -4.66 -4.83
CA PHE A 128 -20.20 -5.19 -6.05
C PHE A 128 -19.48 -6.52 -5.81
N SER A 129 -18.69 -6.63 -4.74
CA SER A 129 -18.01 -7.88 -4.38
C SER A 129 -19.00 -9.02 -4.12
N LEU A 130 -20.11 -8.74 -3.41
CA LEU A 130 -21.16 -9.73 -3.16
C LEU A 130 -21.89 -10.12 -4.44
N ILE A 131 -22.25 -9.14 -5.29
CA ILE A 131 -22.92 -9.42 -6.57
C ILE A 131 -22.02 -10.28 -7.44
N THR A 132 -20.72 -9.98 -7.55
CA THR A 132 -19.76 -10.79 -8.30
C THR A 132 -19.65 -12.19 -7.72
N PHE A 133 -19.49 -12.34 -6.40
CA PHE A 133 -19.46 -13.66 -5.75
C PHE A 133 -20.69 -14.51 -6.06
N PHE A 134 -21.89 -13.94 -5.93
CA PHE A 134 -23.13 -14.66 -6.22
C PHE A 134 -23.33 -14.92 -7.71
N SER A 135 -22.93 -13.98 -8.56
CA SER A 135 -23.01 -14.13 -10.01
C SER A 135 -22.09 -15.26 -10.46
N ASP A 136 -20.83 -15.31 -10.00
CA ASP A 136 -19.90 -16.39 -10.34
C ASP A 136 -20.36 -17.75 -9.85
N THR A 137 -21.03 -17.79 -8.69
CA THR A 137 -21.54 -19.03 -8.10
C THR A 137 -22.77 -19.57 -8.83
N PHE A 138 -23.72 -18.69 -9.13
CA PHE A 138 -25.06 -19.08 -9.57
C PHE A 138 -25.37 -18.69 -11.01
N TRP A 139 -24.36 -18.32 -11.80
CA TRP A 139 -24.57 -17.88 -13.19
C TRP A 139 -25.29 -18.92 -14.05
N CYS A 140 -24.90 -20.19 -13.89
CA CYS A 140 -25.43 -21.30 -14.67
C CYS A 140 -26.63 -22.00 -14.01
N GLY A 141 -27.14 -21.46 -12.90
CA GLY A 141 -28.25 -22.00 -12.15
C GLY A 141 -27.95 -22.17 -10.65
N PRO A 142 -28.92 -22.71 -9.89
CA PRO A 142 -28.79 -22.86 -8.44
C PRO A 142 -27.79 -23.95 -8.03
N ASP A 143 -27.50 -24.91 -8.91
CA ASP A 143 -26.49 -25.94 -8.68
C ASP A 143 -25.16 -25.55 -9.35
N PRO A 144 -24.11 -25.18 -8.60
CA PRO A 144 -22.81 -24.81 -9.16
C PRO A 144 -22.14 -25.95 -9.94
N SER A 145 -22.52 -27.21 -9.68
CA SER A 145 -21.90 -28.38 -10.30
C SER A 145 -22.08 -28.48 -11.81
N VAL A 146 -23.08 -27.75 -12.33
CA VAL A 146 -23.32 -27.58 -13.76
C VAL A 146 -22.08 -27.05 -14.50
N ASN A 147 -21.23 -26.26 -13.84
CA ASN A 147 -20.02 -25.69 -14.46
C ASN A 147 -18.96 -26.75 -14.84
N TRP A 148 -19.04 -27.98 -14.32
CA TRP A 148 -18.08 -29.05 -14.62
C TRP A 148 -18.74 -30.36 -15.03
N LEU A 149 -19.96 -30.31 -15.58
CA LEU A 149 -20.61 -31.47 -16.17
C LEU A 149 -19.79 -32.04 -17.33
N ASP A 150 -19.77 -33.36 -17.43
CA ASP A 150 -19.08 -34.10 -18.49
C ASP A 150 -20.12 -34.62 -19.49
N THR A 151 -20.57 -33.72 -20.35
CA THR A 151 -21.59 -33.99 -21.37
C THR A 151 -21.07 -33.60 -22.75
N ASP A 152 -21.50 -34.35 -23.78
CA ASP A 152 -21.17 -34.08 -25.19
C ASP A 152 -21.84 -32.79 -25.72
N GLU A 153 -22.86 -32.28 -25.01
CA GLU A 153 -23.52 -31.01 -25.33
C GLU A 153 -22.85 -29.81 -24.66
N ASP A 154 -22.79 -28.70 -25.39
CA ASP A 154 -22.37 -27.38 -24.87
C ASP A 154 -23.30 -26.94 -23.74
N HIS A 155 -22.79 -26.93 -22.52
CA HIS A 155 -23.49 -26.44 -21.33
C HIS A 155 -22.90 -25.12 -20.84
N CYS A 156 -23.67 -24.43 -20.01
CA CYS A 156 -23.25 -23.16 -19.41
C CYS A 156 -21.98 -23.35 -18.55
N GLN A 157 -20.98 -22.50 -18.79
CA GLN A 157 -19.80 -22.35 -17.95
C GLN A 157 -19.61 -20.87 -17.61
N ALA A 158 -19.53 -20.55 -16.32
CA ALA A 158 -19.34 -19.16 -15.86
C ALA A 158 -18.08 -18.54 -16.47
N PHE A 159 -16.96 -19.27 -16.45
CA PHE A 159 -15.66 -18.82 -16.96
C PHE A 159 -15.69 -18.44 -18.46
N MET A 160 -16.45 -19.17 -19.29
CA MET A 160 -16.55 -18.90 -20.73
C MET A 160 -17.63 -17.85 -21.05
N SER A 161 -18.39 -17.37 -20.06
CA SER A 161 -19.51 -16.48 -20.30
C SER A 161 -19.07 -15.03 -20.46
N MET A 162 -19.02 -14.58 -21.72
CA MET A 162 -18.73 -13.18 -22.07
C MET A 162 -19.70 -12.18 -21.42
N LYS A 163 -20.96 -12.58 -21.17
CA LYS A 163 -21.95 -11.73 -20.49
C LYS A 163 -21.57 -11.50 -19.02
N LEU A 164 -21.26 -12.57 -18.29
CA LEU A 164 -20.82 -12.49 -16.89
C LEU A 164 -19.56 -11.64 -16.77
N MET A 165 -18.57 -11.92 -17.63
CA MET A 165 -17.31 -11.20 -17.65
C MET A 165 -17.50 -9.68 -17.85
N ARG A 166 -18.39 -9.25 -18.76
CA ARG A 166 -18.68 -7.83 -18.98
C ARG A 166 -19.31 -7.16 -17.76
N ILE A 167 -20.19 -7.87 -17.06
CA ILE A 167 -20.84 -7.39 -15.83
C ILE A 167 -19.82 -7.24 -14.71
N ASN A 168 -19.03 -8.28 -14.44
CA ASN A 168 -17.97 -8.26 -13.43
C ASN A 168 -16.93 -7.18 -13.74
N TRP A 169 -16.50 -7.07 -14.99
CA TRP A 169 -15.59 -6.01 -15.42
C TRP A 169 -16.16 -4.62 -15.15
N ALA A 170 -17.43 -4.36 -15.48
CA ALA A 170 -18.05 -3.04 -15.28
C ALA A 170 -18.08 -2.65 -13.79
N MET A 171 -18.41 -3.59 -12.89
CA MET A 171 -18.41 -3.34 -11.44
C MET A 171 -16.98 -3.13 -10.91
N ASN A 172 -16.04 -3.96 -11.38
CA ASN A 172 -14.63 -3.85 -11.05
C ASN A 172 -14.07 -2.49 -11.47
N PHE A 173 -14.23 -2.10 -12.74
CA PHE A 173 -13.79 -0.83 -13.28
C PHE A 173 -14.44 0.37 -12.57
N THR A 174 -15.75 0.32 -12.34
CA THR A 174 -16.47 1.40 -11.63
C THR A 174 -15.91 1.62 -10.22
N SER A 175 -15.68 0.54 -9.46
CA SER A 175 -15.09 0.66 -8.12
C SER A 175 -13.65 1.17 -8.14
N GLU A 176 -12.86 0.87 -9.17
CA GLU A 176 -11.52 1.46 -9.33
C GLU A 176 -11.58 2.97 -9.54
N VAL A 177 -12.40 3.43 -10.49
CA VAL A 177 -12.58 4.85 -10.78
C VAL A 177 -13.00 5.60 -9.51
N LEU A 178 -13.96 5.07 -8.75
CA LEU A 178 -14.42 5.70 -7.52
C LEU A 178 -13.33 5.75 -6.43
N ASN A 179 -12.50 4.72 -6.30
CA ASN A 179 -11.36 4.73 -5.38
C ASN A 179 -10.32 5.80 -5.75
N VAL A 180 -10.08 6.02 -7.05
CA VAL A 180 -9.17 7.07 -7.54
C VAL A 180 -9.73 8.47 -7.35
N LEU A 181 -11.04 8.64 -7.52
CA LEU A 181 -11.72 9.93 -7.35
C LEU A 181 -11.89 10.32 -5.88
N TYR A 182 -12.08 9.35 -4.97
CA TYR A 182 -12.32 9.60 -3.54
C TYR A 182 -11.33 10.56 -2.86
N PRO A 183 -10.00 10.47 -3.04
CA PRO A 183 -9.08 11.40 -2.39
C PRO A 183 -9.15 12.83 -2.96
N LEU A 184 -9.70 13.07 -4.16
CA LEU A 184 -9.64 14.38 -4.83
C LEU A 184 -10.36 15.51 -4.08
N PRO A 185 -11.59 15.35 -3.56
CA PRO A 185 -12.27 16.38 -2.76
C PRO A 185 -11.48 16.77 -1.50
N LEU A 186 -10.90 15.80 -0.80
CA LEU A 186 -10.07 16.02 0.41
C LEU A 186 -8.90 16.98 0.15
N LEU A 187 -8.41 17.00 -1.09
CA LEU A 187 -7.26 17.78 -1.50
C LEU A 187 -7.62 19.17 -2.01
N LYS A 188 -8.88 19.37 -2.43
CA LYS A 188 -9.40 20.71 -2.73
C LYS A 188 -9.62 21.50 -1.43
N GLU A 189 -10.08 20.83 -0.38
CA GLU A 189 -10.31 21.45 0.94
C GLU A 189 -9.02 21.76 1.69
N LEU A 190 -8.03 20.86 1.67
CA LEU A 190 -6.71 21.19 2.17
C LEU A 190 -6.05 22.16 1.20
N LYS A 191 -5.93 23.45 1.54
CA LYS A 191 -5.01 24.38 0.85
C LYS A 191 -3.60 23.78 0.87
N VAL A 192 -3.24 23.04 -0.17
CA VAL A 192 -2.03 22.20 -0.19
C VAL A 192 -0.79 23.08 -0.43
N ASN A 193 -0.41 23.86 0.59
CA ASN A 193 0.75 24.74 0.48
C ASN A 193 2.09 23.97 0.64
N SER A 194 2.03 22.71 1.10
CA SER A 194 3.21 21.88 1.27
C SER A 194 3.47 21.02 0.02
N ARG A 195 4.64 21.21 -0.61
CA ARG A 195 5.15 20.35 -1.72
C ARG A 195 5.07 18.86 -1.37
N ARG A 196 5.19 18.51 -0.08
CA ARG A 196 5.13 17.13 0.42
C ARG A 196 3.77 16.47 0.19
N LYS A 197 2.68 17.21 0.39
CA LYS A 197 1.30 16.72 0.22
C LYS A 197 0.94 16.61 -1.26
N LYS A 198 1.37 17.57 -2.10
CA LYS A 198 1.22 17.51 -3.57
C LYS A 198 1.90 16.29 -4.18
N ALA A 199 3.17 16.03 -3.84
CA ALA A 199 3.87 14.85 -4.36
C ALA A 199 3.24 13.53 -3.89
N GLY A 200 2.77 13.47 -2.64
CA GLY A 200 2.07 12.29 -2.14
C GLY A 200 0.76 12.03 -2.87
N LEU A 201 0.03 13.10 -3.23
CA LEU A 201 -1.16 13.04 -4.07
C LEU A 201 -0.83 12.53 -5.48
N THR A 202 0.12 13.14 -6.18
CA THR A 202 0.47 12.75 -7.55
C THR A 202 0.81 11.27 -7.64
N VAL A 203 1.46 10.70 -6.61
CA VAL A 203 1.75 9.28 -6.53
C VAL A 203 0.49 8.41 -6.38
N ILE A 204 -0.44 8.72 -5.46
CA ILE A 204 -1.73 7.96 -5.41
C ILE A 204 -2.47 8.09 -6.73
N PHE A 205 -2.40 9.33 -7.24
CA PHE A 205 -2.83 9.81 -8.54
C PHE A 205 -2.55 8.78 -9.64
N GLY A 206 -1.26 8.72 -9.96
CA GLY A 206 -0.72 7.87 -11.00
C GLY A 206 -0.87 6.38 -10.70
N LEU A 207 -0.71 5.96 -9.44
CA LEU A 207 -0.90 4.55 -9.09
C LEU A 207 -2.33 4.06 -9.38
N GLY A 208 -3.34 4.89 -9.12
CA GLY A 208 -4.73 4.59 -9.45
C GLY A 208 -5.02 4.60 -10.95
N LEU A 209 -4.41 5.52 -11.71
CA LEU A 209 -4.55 5.54 -13.16
C LEU A 209 -3.96 4.29 -13.82
N ILE A 210 -2.86 3.75 -13.30
CA ILE A 210 -2.25 2.54 -13.85
C ILE A 210 -3.24 1.37 -13.81
N THR A 211 -3.96 1.17 -12.70
CA THR A 211 -4.90 0.05 -12.60
C THR A 211 -6.08 0.21 -13.56
N ILE A 212 -6.59 1.44 -13.71
CA ILE A 212 -7.63 1.79 -14.69
C ILE A 212 -7.17 1.46 -16.13
N PHE A 213 -5.94 1.83 -16.51
CA PHE A 213 -5.41 1.51 -17.84
C PHE A 213 -5.29 0.01 -18.07
N VAL A 214 -4.86 -0.74 -17.06
CA VAL A 214 -4.75 -2.20 -17.14
C VAL A 214 -6.13 -2.84 -17.30
N SER A 215 -7.13 -2.36 -16.55
CA SER A 215 -8.52 -2.84 -16.64
C SER A 215 -9.15 -2.57 -18.01
N ILE A 216 -8.89 -1.39 -18.61
CA ILE A 216 -9.31 -1.08 -19.99
C ILE A 216 -8.61 -2.00 -20.99
N GLY A 217 -7.29 -2.20 -20.82
CA GLY A 217 -6.51 -3.10 -21.67
C GLY A 217 -7.05 -4.53 -21.67
N ARG A 218 -7.41 -5.05 -20.49
CA ARG A 218 -8.09 -6.35 -20.36
C ARG A 218 -9.39 -6.40 -21.15
N PHE A 219 -10.27 -5.41 -20.96
CA PHE A 219 -11.56 -5.38 -21.66
C PHE A 219 -11.40 -5.34 -23.18
N ILE A 220 -10.47 -4.51 -23.68
CA ILE A 220 -10.21 -4.40 -25.11
C ILE A 220 -9.69 -5.73 -25.65
N GLN A 221 -8.72 -6.34 -24.97
CA GLN A 221 -8.15 -7.62 -25.40
C GLN A 221 -9.19 -8.73 -25.38
N THR A 222 -9.96 -8.89 -24.30
CA THR A 222 -10.93 -9.98 -24.23
C THR A 222 -12.15 -9.77 -25.15
N THR A 223 -12.48 -8.54 -25.51
CA THR A 223 -13.67 -8.25 -26.36
C THR A 223 -13.34 -8.18 -27.85
N PHE A 224 -12.18 -7.63 -28.21
CA PHE A 224 -11.86 -7.28 -29.60
C PHE A 224 -10.67 -8.07 -30.16
N VAL A 225 -9.91 -8.76 -29.32
CA VAL A 225 -8.75 -9.52 -29.76
C VAL A 225 -9.02 -11.00 -29.55
N SER A 226 -9.01 -11.78 -30.63
CA SER A 226 -9.22 -13.23 -30.63
C SER A 226 -7.98 -14.00 -30.14
N ASN A 227 -7.42 -13.59 -28.99
CA ASN A 227 -6.29 -14.25 -28.36
C ASN A 227 -6.69 -14.67 -26.95
N ASP A 228 -7.19 -15.90 -26.81
CA ASP A 228 -7.68 -16.40 -25.52
C ASP A 228 -6.56 -16.45 -24.46
N ILE A 229 -5.32 -16.66 -24.88
CA ILE A 229 -4.13 -16.63 -24.00
C ILE A 229 -3.95 -15.25 -23.33
N SER A 230 -4.37 -14.17 -23.98
CA SER A 230 -4.26 -12.82 -23.42
C SER A 230 -5.04 -12.66 -22.13
N ILE A 231 -6.12 -13.42 -21.91
CA ILE A 231 -6.96 -13.28 -20.71
C ILE A 231 -6.16 -13.51 -19.42
N TYR A 232 -5.27 -14.51 -19.41
CA TYR A 232 -4.43 -14.85 -18.26
C TYR A 232 -3.43 -13.75 -17.93
N ILE A 233 -2.74 -13.23 -18.96
CA ILE A 233 -1.78 -12.12 -18.83
C ILE A 233 -2.46 -10.90 -18.20
N TRP A 234 -3.60 -10.49 -18.74
CA TRP A 234 -4.27 -9.27 -18.31
C TRP A 234 -4.94 -9.43 -16.94
N ALA A 235 -5.56 -10.58 -16.66
CA ALA A 235 -6.13 -10.87 -15.34
C ALA A 235 -5.04 -10.86 -14.26
N THR A 236 -3.94 -11.56 -14.49
CA THR A 236 -2.81 -11.59 -13.56
C THR A 236 -2.17 -10.21 -13.40
N ALA A 237 -1.97 -9.47 -14.49
CA ALA A 237 -1.46 -8.11 -14.43
C ALA A 237 -2.36 -7.19 -13.60
N GLU A 238 -3.67 -7.25 -13.79
CA GLU A 238 -4.63 -6.40 -13.10
C GLU A 238 -4.58 -6.64 -11.59
N ILE A 239 -4.75 -7.89 -11.13
CA ILE A 239 -4.74 -8.19 -9.69
C ILE A 239 -3.37 -7.97 -9.03
N CYS A 240 -2.26 -8.33 -9.71
CA CYS A 240 -0.90 -8.09 -9.19
C CYS A 240 -0.63 -6.60 -9.02
N ILE A 241 -0.94 -5.80 -10.05
CA ILE A 241 -0.71 -4.36 -10.02
C ILE A 241 -1.60 -3.72 -8.95
N SER A 242 -2.86 -4.13 -8.77
CA SER A 242 -3.69 -3.65 -7.67
C SER A 242 -3.05 -3.92 -6.31
N VAL A 243 -2.54 -5.14 -6.06
CA VAL A 243 -1.80 -5.47 -4.83
C VAL A 243 -0.54 -4.60 -4.67
N MET A 244 0.26 -4.46 -5.73
CA MET A 244 1.49 -3.66 -5.73
C MET A 244 1.22 -2.18 -5.44
N VAL A 245 0.18 -1.61 -6.04
CA VAL A 245 -0.28 -0.23 -5.83
C VAL A 245 -0.65 -0.04 -4.36
N VAL A 246 -1.48 -0.92 -3.82
CA VAL A 246 -1.93 -0.83 -2.42
C VAL A 246 -0.74 -1.02 -1.47
N ALA A 247 0.15 -1.97 -1.72
CA ALA A 247 1.38 -2.15 -0.95
C ALA A 247 2.22 -0.86 -0.93
N SER A 248 2.36 -0.22 -2.09
CA SER A 248 3.13 1.02 -2.29
C SER A 248 2.51 2.25 -1.62
N THR A 249 1.18 2.30 -1.44
CA THR A 249 0.53 3.45 -0.81
C THR A 249 1.01 3.75 0.61
N ALA A 250 1.49 2.74 1.36
CA ALA A 250 2.05 2.90 2.71
C ALA A 250 3.57 3.13 2.75
N LEU A 251 4.29 2.88 1.65
CA LEU A 251 5.76 3.03 1.57
C LEU A 251 6.24 4.47 1.34
N ARG A 252 5.32 5.42 1.13
CA ARG A 252 5.61 6.86 0.87
C ARG A 252 6.64 7.52 1.80
N PRO A 253 6.75 7.18 3.10
CA PRO A 253 7.77 7.78 3.96
C PRO A 253 9.21 7.37 3.58
N LEU A 254 9.40 6.24 2.90
CA LEU A 254 10.72 5.65 2.66
C LEU A 254 11.31 5.92 1.30
N LEU A 255 10.47 6.05 0.27
CA LEU A 255 10.92 6.52 -1.04
C LEU A 255 11.70 7.85 -0.92
N ARG A 256 11.38 8.64 0.11
CA ARG A 256 12.10 9.88 0.44
C ARG A 256 13.38 9.68 1.24
N LYS A 257 13.45 8.72 2.17
CA LYS A 257 14.70 8.43 2.89
C LYS A 257 15.74 7.88 1.92
N MET A 258 15.34 7.00 1.00
CA MET A 258 16.21 6.47 -0.04
C MET A 258 16.61 7.54 -1.07
N SER A 259 15.68 8.37 -1.54
CA SER A 259 16.00 9.51 -2.43
C SER A 259 16.92 10.54 -1.79
N ASN A 260 16.77 10.81 -0.49
CA ASN A 260 17.66 11.73 0.22
C ASN A 260 19.05 11.10 0.44
N MET A 261 19.14 9.78 0.68
CA MET A 261 20.44 9.10 0.79
C MET A 261 21.17 8.98 -0.55
N SER A 262 20.47 8.75 -1.66
CA SER A 262 21.07 8.75 -3.00
C SER A 262 21.54 10.15 -3.44
N MET A 263 20.83 11.20 -3.01
CA MET A 263 21.21 12.60 -3.25
C MET A 263 22.37 13.07 -2.34
N LEU A 264 22.48 12.54 -1.12
CA LEU A 264 23.59 12.84 -0.21
C LEU A 264 24.89 12.12 -0.65
N SER A 265 24.78 10.87 -1.12
CA SER A 265 25.90 10.09 -1.66
C SER A 265 26.52 10.72 -2.92
N SER A 266 25.73 11.44 -3.72
CA SER A 266 26.22 12.18 -4.89
C SER A 266 26.86 13.53 -4.54
N HIS A 267 26.58 14.10 -3.36
CA HIS A 267 27.19 15.35 -2.91
C HIS A 267 28.56 15.18 -2.24
N GLU A 268 28.83 14.01 -1.63
CA GLU A 268 30.17 13.71 -1.07
C GLU A 268 31.22 13.42 -2.15
N ARG A 269 30.83 12.82 -3.28
CA ARG A 269 31.77 12.56 -4.40
C ARG A 269 32.28 13.82 -5.10
N SER A 270 31.54 14.92 -5.07
CA SER A 270 31.96 16.18 -5.71
C SER A 270 32.84 17.07 -4.82
N ARG A 271 32.91 16.84 -3.51
CA ARG A 271 33.75 17.65 -2.59
C ARG A 271 35.21 17.22 -2.53
N HIS A 272 35.55 16.02 -3.01
CA HIS A 272 36.92 15.52 -2.91
C HIS A 272 37.88 15.98 -4.01
N HIS A 273 37.42 16.73 -5.03
CA HIS A 273 38.25 17.20 -6.15
C HIS A 273 38.66 18.68 -6.12
N GLN A 274 38.39 19.43 -5.04
CA GLN A 274 38.85 20.82 -4.91
C GLN A 274 39.49 21.09 -3.54
N ALA A 275 40.68 20.52 -3.32
CA ALA A 275 41.62 21.01 -2.33
C ALA A 275 42.89 21.45 -3.06
N GLY A 276 42.90 22.69 -3.56
CA GLY A 276 44.10 23.34 -4.09
C GLY A 276 45.02 23.81 -2.95
N PRO A 277 46.34 23.91 -3.17
CA PRO A 277 47.30 24.15 -2.10
C PRO A 277 47.25 25.58 -1.56
N VAL A 278 47.24 25.71 -0.24
CA VAL A 278 47.30 26.96 0.52
C VAL A 278 48.72 27.51 0.49
N ARG A 279 48.91 28.74 0.00
CA ARG A 279 50.18 29.51 0.14
C ARG A 279 50.14 30.35 1.41
N PRO A 280 51.23 30.42 2.21
CA PRO A 280 51.28 31.28 3.39
C PRO A 280 51.63 32.73 3.00
N ALA A 281 51.05 33.69 3.74
CA ALA A 281 51.23 35.12 3.53
C ALA A 281 52.52 35.63 4.20
N GLN A 282 53.31 36.43 3.46
CA GLN A 282 54.43 37.22 3.99
C GLN A 282 53.93 38.60 4.44
N ASN A 283 54.30 38.97 5.67
CA ASN A 283 54.19 40.32 6.22
C ASN A 283 55.36 41.19 5.75
N PHE A 284 55.08 42.42 5.33
CA PHE A 284 55.98 43.58 5.49
C PHE A 284 55.12 44.84 5.66
N GLY A 285 55.49 45.67 6.64
CA GLY A 285 54.72 46.82 7.10
C GLY A 285 55.16 48.18 6.57
N VAL A 286 54.70 49.21 7.31
CA VAL A 286 55.02 50.66 7.21
C VAL A 286 54.26 51.36 6.06
N GLY A 287 53.47 52.42 6.21
CA GLY A 287 53.09 53.29 7.32
C GLY A 287 52.99 54.73 6.78
N THR A 288 51.80 55.34 6.72
CA THR A 288 51.62 56.82 6.79
C THR A 288 50.16 57.24 6.97
N ILE A 289 50.02 58.40 7.58
CA ILE A 289 48.85 59.08 8.15
C ILE A 289 47.97 59.71 7.05
N GLY A 290 46.65 59.65 7.21
CA GLY A 290 45.70 60.43 6.40
C GLY A 290 44.24 60.18 6.78
N SER A 291 43.56 61.23 7.24
CA SER A 291 42.13 61.30 7.59
C SER A 291 41.19 60.71 6.55
N GLY A 292 40.11 60.09 7.03
CA GLY A 292 38.95 59.76 6.20
C GLY A 292 37.96 58.86 6.93
N THR A 293 36.85 59.44 7.37
CA THR A 293 35.60 58.73 7.71
C THR A 293 35.22 57.75 6.59
N TYR A 294 34.61 56.60 6.92
CA TYR A 294 33.48 55.95 6.23
C TYR A 294 33.23 54.51 6.79
N TRP A 295 32.06 54.32 7.42
CA TRP A 295 31.17 53.14 7.50
C TRP A 295 31.67 51.72 7.83
N ASN A 296 31.23 51.26 9.02
CA ASN A 296 30.59 49.97 9.37
C ASN A 296 30.75 48.76 8.42
N ARG A 297 31.38 47.66 8.90
CA ARG A 297 30.74 46.32 9.04
C ARG A 297 31.65 45.26 9.68
N ARG A 298 31.03 44.45 10.55
CA ARG A 298 31.26 43.01 10.86
C ARG A 298 32.04 42.61 12.11
N ARG A 299 31.29 41.78 12.87
CA ARG A 299 31.65 40.48 13.47
C ARG A 299 32.78 40.47 14.49
N LYS A 300 32.34 40.50 15.75
CA LYS A 300 33.08 40.04 16.90
C LYS A 300 33.36 38.54 16.78
N LYS A 301 34.64 38.21 16.88
CA LYS A 301 35.22 36.88 17.09
C LYS A 301 35.46 36.73 18.61
N ASP A 302 35.93 35.53 18.97
CA ASP A 302 36.64 35.17 20.20
C ASP A 302 35.73 34.62 21.31
N SER A 303 36.06 33.55 22.02
CA SER A 303 37.26 32.69 22.03
C SER A 303 36.94 31.48 22.93
N LEU A 304 37.65 30.36 22.72
CA LEU A 304 37.77 29.30 23.72
C LEU A 304 38.54 29.82 24.93
N SER A 305 38.11 29.50 26.15
CA SER A 305 38.95 29.06 27.29
C SER A 305 38.11 28.90 28.56
N GLY A 306 38.43 27.88 29.37
CA GLY A 306 38.30 27.99 30.83
C GLY A 306 37.03 27.43 31.49
N SER A 307 37.12 26.17 31.91
CA SER A 307 36.95 25.69 33.30
C SER A 307 36.28 26.59 34.36
N GLU A 308 35.55 25.88 35.23
CA GLU A 308 35.11 26.21 36.60
C GLU A 308 33.68 26.69 36.84
N THR A 309 33.04 25.89 37.68
CA THR A 309 31.80 26.06 38.42
C THR A 309 31.90 27.24 39.38
N GLU A 310 30.89 28.11 39.39
CA GLU A 310 30.54 28.83 40.63
C GLU A 310 29.04 29.12 40.68
N ILE A 311 28.47 28.72 41.82
CA ILE A 311 27.08 28.87 42.22
C ILE A 311 26.90 30.34 42.62
N ASN A 312 25.98 31.05 41.98
CA ASN A 312 25.56 32.36 42.46
C ASN A 312 24.05 32.35 42.73
N THR A 313 23.73 32.21 44.02
CA THR A 313 22.40 32.28 44.60
C THR A 313 22.08 33.73 44.90
N THR A 314 21.06 34.32 44.29
CA THR A 314 20.37 35.48 44.88
C THR A 314 18.95 35.65 44.35
N ASN A 315 17.99 35.40 45.25
CA ASN A 315 16.68 36.03 45.41
C ASN A 315 15.68 36.03 44.24
N GLY A 316 14.84 34.99 44.20
CA GLY A 316 13.52 35.02 43.58
C GLY A 316 12.58 34.06 44.31
N ILE A 317 11.53 34.59 44.93
CA ILE A 317 10.51 33.88 45.68
C ILE A 317 9.79 32.87 44.77
N ILE A 318 9.79 31.58 45.12
CA ILE A 318 8.90 30.57 44.53
C ILE A 318 8.11 29.92 45.65
N LEU A 319 6.78 30.05 45.55
CA LEU A 319 5.82 29.39 46.41
C LEU A 319 5.87 27.87 46.17
N THR A 320 6.04 27.12 47.25
CA THR A 320 6.11 25.66 47.29
C THR A 320 4.75 25.02 47.06
N GLN A 321 4.68 24.01 46.17
CA GLN A 321 3.69 22.94 46.31
C GLN A 321 4.40 21.59 46.21
N GLN A 322 4.45 20.89 47.35
CA GLN A 322 5.01 19.55 47.46
C GLN A 322 4.01 18.54 46.94
N VAL A 323 4.42 17.72 45.97
CA VAL A 323 3.73 16.47 45.62
C VAL A 323 4.49 15.35 46.33
N MET A 324 3.87 14.80 47.39
CA MET A 324 4.34 13.58 48.03
C MET A 324 4.15 12.41 47.07
N VAL A 325 5.26 11.76 46.69
CA VAL A 325 5.23 10.45 46.04
C VAL A 325 5.24 9.40 47.16
N SER A 326 4.05 8.87 47.48
CA SER A 326 3.93 7.71 48.37
C SER A 326 4.34 6.46 47.59
N ARG A 327 5.31 5.73 48.12
CA ARG A 327 5.85 4.48 47.57
C ARG A 327 5.09 3.34 48.24
N GLU A 328 4.03 2.83 47.61
CA GLU A 328 3.34 1.65 48.14
C GLU A 328 4.27 0.44 48.08
N THR A 329 4.42 -0.16 49.25
CA THR A 329 5.28 -1.30 49.53
C THR A 329 4.44 -2.56 49.38
N ILE A 330 4.97 -3.54 48.66
CA ILE A 330 4.42 -4.89 48.54
C ILE A 330 4.44 -5.53 49.94
N VAL A 331 3.28 -5.95 50.44
CA VAL A 331 3.16 -6.81 51.63
C VAL A 331 2.24 -7.98 51.30
N ALA A 332 2.69 -9.17 51.67
CA ALA A 332 2.10 -10.47 51.39
C ALA A 332 0.90 -10.82 52.30
N ILE A 333 -0.01 -11.60 51.70
CA ILE A 333 -0.99 -12.62 52.14
C ILE A 333 -1.07 -12.94 53.65
N PRO A 334 -2.29 -13.23 54.18
CA PRO A 334 -2.60 -14.64 54.43
C PRO A 334 -4.02 -15.09 54.03
N GLU A 335 -4.07 -16.40 53.80
CA GLU A 335 -5.16 -17.31 53.43
C GLU A 335 -6.04 -17.67 54.64
N VAL A 336 -7.38 -17.65 54.53
CA VAL A 336 -8.30 -18.34 55.47
C VAL A 336 -9.61 -18.78 54.77
N HIS A 337 -9.80 -20.10 54.77
CA HIS A 337 -10.99 -20.98 54.73
C HIS A 337 -12.42 -20.48 54.42
N GLU A 338 -13.02 -21.17 53.43
CA GLU A 338 -14.22 -22.05 53.50
C GLU A 338 -15.39 -21.70 54.45
N VAL A 339 -16.61 -21.53 53.92
CA VAL A 339 -17.88 -22.17 54.38
C VAL A 339 -18.92 -22.18 53.22
N GLN A 340 -19.59 -23.33 53.07
CA GLN A 340 -20.71 -23.66 52.16
C GLN A 340 -22.04 -22.97 52.54
N GLU A 341 -22.90 -22.74 51.54
CA GLU A 341 -24.39 -22.87 51.51
C GLU A 341 -24.88 -22.12 50.24
N GLY A 342 -25.71 -22.60 49.30
CA GLY A 342 -26.72 -23.65 49.29
C GLY A 342 -28.11 -23.03 49.05
N PHE A 343 -28.61 -22.98 47.79
CA PHE A 343 -30.05 -23.03 47.35
C PHE A 343 -30.14 -22.72 45.83
N LYS A 344 -30.52 -23.63 44.92
CA LYS A 344 -31.91 -23.98 44.45
C LYS A 344 -32.74 -22.73 44.11
N VAL A 345 -33.26 -22.51 42.90
CA VAL A 345 -34.00 -23.40 41.96
C VAL A 345 -33.68 -23.01 40.51
#